data_AF-A0A2G8KWL5-F1
#
_entry.id   AF-A0A2G8KWL5-F1
#
_cell.length_a   1.000
_cell.length_b   1.000
_cell.length_c   1.000
_cell.angle_alpha   90.00
_cell.angle_beta   90.00
_cell.angle_gamma   90.00
#
_symmetry.space_group_name_H-M   'P 1'
#
loop_
_entity.id
_entity.type
_entity.pdbx_description
1 polymer ?
#
loop_
_entity_poly.entity_id
_entity_poly.type
_entity_poly.pdbx_seq_one_letter_code
_entity_poly.pdbx_strand_id
1 'polypeptide(L)'
;MGINPTSRVPLLTFPAGWHSCIDHLNHYPDTLVAEVCHEVIAFLQYSKGKIDAEHFAQKLQSSGVESSSASVCGTINALSFLFRSAAQHGLSEDELKTQLQSAGSCSEITLSAITKVWTDQRSPLIAALVNNQKALDIGKLVDFKWKLGLAMSSSSSRSLNSPFVAVSLKVASTSGEVISYSFEMTVPEFKSFSSHIKDIVSVMDTV
;
A
#
# COMPACT_ATOMS: atom_id res chain seq x y z
N MET A 1 -23.57 -39.11 -1.21
CA MET A 1 -22.36 -38.33 -0.83
C MET A 1 -22.55 -36.94 -1.43
N GLY A 2 -23.10 -36.02 -0.64
CA GLY A 2 -23.46 -34.68 -1.12
C GLY A 2 -22.19 -33.87 -1.34
N ILE A 3 -21.95 -33.48 -2.58
CA ILE A 3 -20.93 -32.50 -2.96
C ILE A 3 -21.36 -31.16 -2.37
N ASN A 4 -20.62 -30.73 -1.33
CA ASN A 4 -20.79 -29.45 -0.67
C ASN A 4 -20.48 -28.33 -1.69
N PRO A 5 -21.40 -27.41 -2.01
CA PRO A 5 -21.15 -26.40 -3.01
C PRO A 5 -20.18 -25.36 -2.43
N THR A 6 -18.95 -25.35 -2.95
CA THR A 6 -18.05 -24.18 -2.99
C THR A 6 -18.07 -23.29 -1.75
N SER A 7 -17.26 -23.64 -0.75
CA SER A 7 -16.64 -22.62 0.09
C SER A 7 -15.75 -21.76 -0.80
N ARG A 8 -16.30 -20.73 -1.45
CA ARG A 8 -15.50 -19.70 -2.13
C ARG A 8 -14.58 -19.11 -1.06
N VAL A 9 -13.27 -19.20 -1.27
CA VAL A 9 -12.29 -18.48 -0.48
C VAL A 9 -12.69 -16.99 -0.51
N PRO A 10 -12.73 -16.28 0.63
CA PRO A 10 -13.01 -14.86 0.64
C PRO A 10 -12.06 -14.14 -0.33
N LEU A 11 -12.61 -13.38 -1.28
CA LEU A 11 -11.81 -12.59 -2.22
C LEU A 11 -11.18 -11.39 -1.50
N LEU A 12 -11.80 -10.95 -0.41
CA LEU A 12 -11.29 -9.89 0.45
C LEU A 12 -10.72 -10.48 1.73
N THR A 13 -9.57 -9.94 2.13
CA THR A 13 -9.12 -10.01 3.51
C THR A 13 -9.56 -8.72 4.21
N PHE A 14 -9.83 -8.79 5.51
CA PHE A 14 -10.20 -7.60 6.29
C PHE A 14 -9.08 -7.27 7.28
N PRO A 15 -8.72 -5.99 7.44
CA PRO A 15 -7.63 -5.61 8.32
C PRO A 15 -8.02 -5.78 9.79
N ALA A 16 -7.02 -5.81 10.67
CA ALA A 16 -7.26 -5.70 12.11
C ALA A 16 -8.08 -4.43 12.41
N GLY A 17 -9.13 -4.57 13.22
CA GLY A 17 -10.05 -3.46 13.53
C GLY A 17 -11.25 -3.31 12.57
N TRP A 18 -11.41 -4.17 11.57
CA TRP A 18 -12.57 -4.12 10.64
C TRP A 18 -13.93 -4.12 11.35
N HIS A 19 -14.12 -4.99 12.35
CA HIS A 19 -15.37 -5.06 13.10
C HIS A 19 -15.67 -3.73 13.82
N SER A 20 -14.68 -3.16 14.52
CA SER A 20 -14.82 -1.85 15.16
C SER A 20 -15.09 -0.73 14.15
N CYS A 21 -14.48 -0.79 12.96
CA CYS A 21 -14.80 0.13 11.88
C CYS A 21 -16.28 0.05 11.47
N ILE A 22 -16.81 -1.17 11.24
CA ILE A 22 -18.23 -1.35 10.89
C ILE A 22 -19.15 -0.89 12.01
N ASP A 23 -18.82 -1.21 13.26
CA ASP A 23 -19.59 -0.76 14.42
C ASP A 23 -19.65 0.77 14.47
N HIS A 24 -18.53 1.47 14.24
CA HIS A 24 -18.54 2.93 14.17
C HIS A 24 -19.36 3.46 12.99
N LEU A 25 -19.14 2.93 11.78
CA LEU A 25 -19.84 3.37 10.57
C LEU A 25 -21.36 3.22 10.70
N ASN A 26 -21.83 2.17 11.36
CA ASN A 26 -23.25 1.95 11.60
C ASN A 26 -23.91 3.03 12.48
N HIS A 27 -23.13 3.78 13.26
CA HIS A 27 -23.62 4.90 14.09
C HIS A 27 -23.41 6.26 13.43
N TYR A 28 -22.72 6.33 12.28
CA TYR A 28 -22.50 7.59 11.58
C TYR A 28 -23.77 8.00 10.82
N PRO A 29 -24.02 9.31 10.67
CA PRO A 29 -25.02 9.80 9.72
C PRO A 29 -24.69 9.35 8.29
N ASP A 30 -25.70 8.99 7.51
CA ASP A 30 -25.58 8.49 6.13
C ASP A 30 -24.69 9.37 5.24
N THR A 31 -24.84 10.69 5.40
CA THR A 31 -24.06 11.71 4.68
C THR A 31 -22.58 11.63 5.00
N LEU A 32 -22.23 11.38 6.27
CA LEU A 32 -20.84 11.26 6.73
C LEU A 32 -20.21 9.92 6.35
N VAL A 33 -21.00 8.84 6.29
CA VAL A 33 -20.52 7.54 5.77
C VAL A 33 -20.10 7.69 4.31
N ALA A 34 -20.96 8.28 3.48
CA ALA A 34 -20.64 8.52 2.08
C ALA A 34 -19.43 9.46 1.94
N GLU A 35 -19.39 10.55 2.71
CA GLU A 35 -18.30 11.53 2.66
C GLU A 35 -16.94 10.91 3.01
N VAL A 36 -16.84 10.13 4.10
CA VAL A 36 -15.57 9.47 4.46
C VAL A 36 -15.14 8.45 3.39
N CYS A 37 -16.09 7.74 2.76
CA CYS A 37 -15.77 6.84 1.66
C CYS A 37 -15.21 7.59 0.44
N HIS A 38 -15.81 8.72 0.05
CA HIS A 38 -15.30 9.54 -1.05
C HIS A 38 -13.90 10.10 -0.74
N GLU A 39 -13.68 10.57 0.48
CA GLU A 39 -12.38 11.07 0.95
C GLU A 39 -11.29 10.01 0.91
N VAL A 40 -11.62 8.78 1.35
CA VAL A 40 -10.74 7.62 1.22
C VAL A 40 -10.40 7.32 -0.23
N ILE A 41 -11.40 7.32 -1.12
CA ILE A 41 -11.16 7.07 -2.54
C ILE A 41 -10.29 8.17 -3.17
N ALA A 42 -10.56 9.45 -2.87
CA ALA A 42 -9.76 10.56 -3.38
C ALA A 42 -8.29 10.47 -2.91
N PHE A 43 -8.09 10.09 -1.65
CA PHE A 43 -6.75 9.80 -1.13
C PHE A 43 -6.07 8.64 -1.87
N LEU A 44 -6.78 7.53 -2.11
CA LEU A 44 -6.25 6.37 -2.86
C LEU A 44 -5.99 6.67 -4.35
N GLN A 45 -6.73 7.61 -4.93
CA GLN A 45 -6.52 8.12 -6.29
C GLN A 45 -5.37 9.13 -6.37
N TYR A 46 -4.75 9.49 -5.24
CA TYR A 46 -3.71 10.53 -5.14
C TYR A 46 -4.20 11.92 -5.56
N SER A 47 -5.52 12.16 -5.59
CA SER A 47 -6.11 13.48 -5.80
C SER A 47 -6.18 14.30 -4.51
N LYS A 48 -5.95 13.66 -3.35
CA LYS A 48 -5.85 14.30 -2.03
C LYS A 48 -4.65 13.75 -1.24
N GLY A 49 -3.88 14.64 -0.63
CA GLY A 49 -2.63 14.27 0.06
C GLY A 49 -2.81 13.70 1.49
N LYS A 50 -3.88 14.08 2.20
CA LYS A 50 -4.21 13.54 3.53
C LYS A 50 -5.71 13.63 3.81
N ILE A 51 -6.21 12.73 4.64
CA ILE A 51 -7.56 12.78 5.19
C ILE A 51 -7.46 13.31 6.62
N ASP A 52 -8.26 14.33 6.95
CA ASP A 52 -8.23 15.00 8.25
C ASP A 52 -9.17 14.28 9.24
N ALA A 53 -8.63 13.32 9.98
CA ALA A 53 -9.38 12.53 10.95
C ALA A 53 -9.92 13.39 12.12
N GLU A 54 -9.23 14.47 12.48
CA GLU A 54 -9.64 15.36 13.57
C GLU A 54 -10.86 16.18 13.15
N HIS A 55 -10.85 16.73 11.94
CA HIS A 55 -12.01 17.41 11.36
C HIS A 55 -13.24 16.49 11.27
N PHE A 56 -13.06 15.24 10.83
CA PHE A 56 -14.17 14.28 10.80
C PHE A 56 -14.70 13.93 12.20
N ALA A 57 -13.82 13.78 13.20
CA ALA A 57 -14.24 13.56 14.58
C ALA A 57 -15.07 14.73 15.13
N GLN A 58 -14.66 15.97 14.85
CA GLN A 58 -15.43 17.18 15.24
C GLN A 58 -16.80 17.23 14.55
N LYS A 59 -16.87 16.84 13.26
CA LYS A 59 -18.13 16.81 12.50
C LYS A 59 -19.11 15.76 13.02
N LEU A 60 -18.60 14.60 13.42
CA LEU A 60 -19.37 13.54 14.08
C LEU A 60 -19.91 14.00 15.44
N GLN A 61 -19.06 14.64 16.26
CA GLN A 61 -19.46 15.21 17.55
C GLN A 61 -20.55 16.28 17.38
N SER A 62 -20.43 17.13 16.37
CA SER A 62 -21.44 18.16 16.03
C SER A 62 -22.77 17.54 15.58
N SER A 63 -22.76 16.29 15.13
CA SER A 63 -23.94 15.52 14.73
C SER A 63 -24.47 14.62 15.87
N GLY A 64 -23.94 14.74 17.08
CA GLY A 64 -24.35 13.97 18.25
C GLY A 64 -23.73 12.57 18.37
N VAL A 65 -22.72 12.24 17.56
CA VAL A 65 -22.00 10.97 17.61
C VAL A 65 -20.69 11.16 18.36
N GLU A 66 -20.53 10.47 19.49
CA GLU A 66 -19.27 10.48 20.23
C GLU A 66 -18.21 9.73 19.43
N SER A 67 -17.17 10.43 18.99
CA SER A 67 -16.10 9.87 18.16
C SER A 67 -14.77 10.56 18.46
N SER A 68 -13.70 9.78 18.52
CA SER A 68 -12.33 10.26 18.71
C SER A 68 -11.56 10.25 17.39
N SER A 69 -10.54 11.10 17.27
CA SER A 69 -9.67 11.11 16.08
C SER A 69 -9.01 9.74 15.84
N ALA A 70 -8.70 8.98 16.90
CA ALA A 70 -8.12 7.64 16.79
C ALA A 70 -9.11 6.63 16.20
N SER A 71 -10.37 6.68 16.63
CA SER A 71 -11.46 5.84 16.09
C SER A 71 -11.70 6.14 14.60
N VAL A 72 -11.82 7.43 14.25
CA VAL A 72 -12.00 7.87 12.86
C VAL A 72 -10.82 7.45 11.99
N CYS A 73 -9.58 7.56 12.50
CA CYS A 73 -8.39 7.09 11.81
C CYS A 73 -8.43 5.57 11.56
N GLY A 74 -8.86 4.78 12.55
CA GLY A 74 -9.09 3.34 12.39
C GLY A 74 -10.09 3.03 11.28
N THR A 75 -11.21 3.75 11.22
CA THR A 75 -12.21 3.65 10.16
C THR A 75 -11.65 4.01 8.78
N ILE A 76 -10.91 5.12 8.67
CA ILE A 76 -10.24 5.55 7.44
C ILE A 76 -9.28 4.46 6.93
N ASN A 77 -8.46 3.89 7.82
CA ASN A 77 -7.49 2.86 7.46
C ASN A 77 -8.19 1.57 6.99
N ALA A 78 -9.25 1.17 7.68
CA ALA A 78 -10.05 0.01 7.33
C ALA A 78 -10.73 0.16 5.95
N LEU A 79 -11.34 1.31 5.69
CA LEU A 79 -11.93 1.65 4.39
C LEU A 79 -10.86 1.75 3.29
N SER A 80 -9.69 2.32 3.60
CA SER A 80 -8.57 2.41 2.65
C SER A 80 -8.08 1.03 2.23
N PHE A 81 -8.00 0.10 3.18
CA PHE A 81 -7.67 -1.29 2.90
C PHE A 81 -8.74 -1.94 2.03
N LEU A 82 -10.01 -1.79 2.39
CA LEU A 82 -11.14 -2.35 1.66
C LEU A 82 -11.14 -1.92 0.19
N PHE A 83 -11.17 -0.62 -0.08
CA PHE A 83 -11.28 -0.11 -1.45
C PHE A 83 -10.04 -0.43 -2.28
N ARG A 84 -8.85 -0.40 -1.67
CA ARG A 84 -7.61 -0.81 -2.33
C ARG A 84 -7.65 -2.29 -2.71
N SER A 85 -8.05 -3.17 -1.79
CA SER A 85 -8.14 -4.61 -2.04
C SER A 85 -9.23 -4.92 -3.08
N ALA A 86 -10.41 -4.30 -2.98
CA ALA A 86 -11.47 -4.44 -3.97
C ALA A 86 -11.03 -4.01 -5.38
N ALA A 87 -10.24 -2.94 -5.49
CA ALA A 87 -9.66 -2.48 -6.76
C ALA A 87 -8.58 -3.41 -7.31
N GLN A 88 -7.71 -3.93 -6.45
CA GLN A 88 -6.70 -4.91 -6.86
C GLN A 88 -7.31 -6.20 -7.40
N HIS A 89 -8.44 -6.63 -6.83
CA HIS A 89 -9.17 -7.82 -7.28
C HIS A 89 -10.22 -7.53 -8.36
N GLY A 90 -10.41 -6.26 -8.73
CA GLY A 90 -11.36 -5.86 -9.78
C GLY A 90 -12.82 -6.20 -9.47
N LEU A 91 -13.21 -6.17 -8.19
CA LEU A 91 -14.52 -6.65 -7.75
C LEU A 91 -15.69 -5.89 -8.40
N SER A 92 -16.73 -6.62 -8.78
CA SER A 92 -18.02 -6.04 -9.15
C SER A 92 -18.79 -5.52 -7.92
N GLU A 93 -19.88 -4.79 -8.17
CA GLU A 93 -20.80 -4.32 -7.11
C GLU A 93 -21.35 -5.49 -6.29
N ASP A 94 -21.88 -6.51 -6.96
CA ASP A 94 -22.49 -7.69 -6.33
C ASP A 94 -21.48 -8.49 -5.51
N GLU A 95 -20.24 -8.61 -6.00
CA GLU A 95 -19.16 -9.29 -5.28
C GLU A 95 -18.77 -8.52 -4.02
N LEU A 96 -18.58 -7.20 -4.11
CA LEU A 96 -18.27 -6.38 -2.94
C LEU A 96 -19.38 -6.47 -1.90
N LYS A 97 -20.64 -6.33 -2.33
CA LYS A 97 -21.81 -6.42 -1.45
C LYS A 97 -21.88 -7.78 -0.74
N THR A 98 -21.69 -8.87 -1.47
CA THR A 98 -21.67 -10.23 -0.92
C THR A 98 -20.54 -10.40 0.10
N GLN A 99 -19.34 -9.90 -0.19
CA GLN A 99 -18.21 -9.98 0.73
C GLN A 99 -18.46 -9.18 2.01
N LEU A 100 -18.98 -7.96 1.92
CA LEU A 100 -19.32 -7.13 3.08
C LEU A 100 -20.39 -7.78 3.96
N GLN A 101 -21.42 -8.37 3.37
CA GLN A 101 -22.46 -9.10 4.11
C GLN A 101 -21.92 -10.34 4.82
N SER A 102 -20.93 -11.02 4.23
CA SER A 102 -20.29 -12.18 4.87
C SER A 102 -19.31 -11.80 6.00
N ALA A 103 -18.85 -10.55 6.02
CA ALA A 103 -17.77 -10.09 6.89
C ALA A 103 -18.23 -9.41 8.19
N GLY A 104 -19.53 -9.15 8.35
CA GLY A 104 -20.06 -8.54 9.56
C GLY A 104 -21.47 -7.98 9.41
N SER A 105 -22.00 -7.44 10.51
CA SER A 105 -23.33 -6.84 10.60
C SER A 105 -23.37 -5.39 10.08
N CYS A 106 -22.99 -5.16 8.82
CA CYS A 106 -23.21 -3.87 8.18
C CYS A 106 -24.70 -3.53 8.17
N SER A 107 -25.08 -2.34 8.64
CA SER A 107 -26.44 -1.83 8.44
C SER A 107 -26.71 -1.65 6.95
N GLU A 108 -27.99 -1.66 6.55
CA GLU A 108 -28.38 -1.45 5.14
C GLU A 108 -27.88 -0.09 4.61
N ILE A 109 -27.87 0.92 5.47
CA ILE A 109 -27.37 2.27 5.18
C ILE A 109 -25.88 2.22 4.88
N THR A 110 -25.06 1.67 5.79
CA THR A 110 -23.61 1.56 5.62
C THR A 110 -23.26 0.75 4.39
N LEU A 111 -23.94 -0.38 4.19
CA LEU A 111 -23.75 -1.25 3.04
C LEU A 111 -24.07 -0.51 1.73
N SER A 112 -25.21 0.17 1.67
CA SER A 112 -25.63 0.95 0.49
C SER A 112 -24.64 2.07 0.17
N ALA A 113 -24.20 2.83 1.18
CA ALA A 113 -23.25 3.92 1.00
C ALA A 113 -21.90 3.44 0.45
N ILE A 114 -21.29 2.41 1.07
CA ILE A 114 -20.01 1.84 0.60
C ILE A 114 -20.14 1.29 -0.82
N THR A 115 -21.22 0.54 -1.08
CA THR A 115 -21.46 -0.11 -2.38
C THR A 115 -21.67 0.92 -3.49
N LYS A 116 -22.46 1.97 -3.22
CA LYS A 116 -22.71 3.06 -4.17
C LYS A 116 -21.43 3.81 -4.51
N VAL A 117 -20.67 4.22 -3.48
CA VAL A 117 -19.39 4.94 -3.68
C VAL A 117 -18.39 4.07 -4.45
N TRP A 118 -18.36 2.77 -4.19
CA TRP A 118 -17.58 1.82 -4.98
C TRP A 118 -18.02 1.80 -6.45
N THR A 119 -19.30 1.61 -6.74
CA THR A 119 -19.81 1.54 -8.12
C THR A 119 -19.46 2.79 -8.91
N ASP A 120 -19.61 3.97 -8.30
CA ASP A 120 -19.35 5.26 -8.95
C ASP A 120 -17.85 5.48 -9.21
N GLN A 121 -16.97 5.01 -8.32
CA GLN A 121 -15.56 5.38 -8.31
C GLN A 121 -14.58 4.23 -8.65
N ARG A 122 -15.06 3.01 -8.83
CA ARG A 122 -14.23 1.82 -9.09
C ARG A 122 -13.33 1.99 -10.31
N SER A 123 -13.89 2.42 -11.45
CA SER A 123 -13.12 2.51 -12.69
C SER A 123 -12.00 3.56 -12.61
N PRO A 124 -12.26 4.82 -12.16
CA PRO A 124 -11.19 5.79 -11.91
C PRO A 124 -10.15 5.32 -10.88
N LEU A 125 -10.59 4.67 -9.80
CA LEU A 125 -9.70 4.17 -8.76
C LEU A 125 -8.76 3.07 -9.28
N ILE A 126 -9.28 2.08 -10.01
CA ILE A 126 -8.46 1.01 -10.61
C ILE A 126 -7.44 1.63 -11.58
N ALA A 127 -7.88 2.56 -12.43
CA ALA A 127 -6.97 3.24 -13.37
C ALA A 127 -5.86 4.02 -12.64
N ALA A 128 -6.20 4.76 -11.58
CA ALA A 128 -5.24 5.48 -10.77
C ALA A 128 -4.23 4.53 -10.10
N LEU A 129 -4.68 3.41 -9.52
CA LEU A 129 -3.81 2.45 -8.87
C LEU A 129 -2.88 1.74 -9.87
N VAL A 130 -3.38 1.34 -11.04
CA VAL A 130 -2.55 0.72 -12.09
C VAL A 130 -1.51 1.70 -12.64
N ASN A 131 -1.91 2.95 -12.90
CA ASN A 131 -0.99 3.98 -13.39
C ASN A 131 0.06 4.32 -12.34
N ASN A 132 -0.33 4.44 -11.07
CA ASN A 132 0.62 4.68 -9.99
C ASN A 132 1.51 3.47 -9.71
N GLN A 133 1.03 2.24 -9.83
CA GLN A 133 1.91 1.06 -9.73
C GLN A 133 2.98 1.06 -10.83
N LYS A 134 2.64 1.49 -12.05
CA LYS A 134 3.61 1.67 -13.13
C LYS A 134 4.57 2.83 -12.88
N ALA A 135 4.09 3.92 -12.28
CA ALA A 135 4.90 5.11 -11.98
C ALA A 135 5.77 4.96 -10.72
N LEU A 136 5.33 4.14 -9.77
CA LEU A 136 5.98 3.81 -8.50
C LEU A 136 6.46 2.36 -8.50
N ASP A 137 6.94 1.85 -9.65
CA ASP A 137 7.60 0.54 -9.70
C ASP A 137 8.93 0.61 -8.94
N ILE A 138 8.82 0.62 -7.61
CA ILE A 138 9.93 0.57 -6.67
C ILE A 138 10.34 -0.89 -6.66
N GLY A 139 11.15 -1.27 -7.64
CA GLY A 139 11.62 -2.64 -7.80
C GLY A 139 12.25 -3.17 -6.51
N LYS A 140 12.09 -4.47 -6.25
CA LYS A 140 12.65 -5.14 -5.08
C LYS A 140 14.06 -5.61 -5.38
N LEU A 141 15.03 -5.26 -4.54
CA LEU A 141 16.36 -5.87 -4.60
C LEU A 141 16.26 -7.36 -4.22
N VAL A 142 16.56 -8.26 -5.15
CA VAL A 142 16.43 -9.72 -4.98
C VAL A 142 17.77 -10.46 -4.90
N ASP A 143 18.86 -9.86 -5.37
CA ASP A 143 20.20 -10.44 -5.29
C ASP A 143 21.22 -9.31 -5.15
N PHE A 144 22.21 -9.51 -4.29
CA PHE A 144 23.34 -8.60 -4.10
C PHE A 144 24.61 -9.43 -4.07
N LYS A 145 25.46 -9.27 -5.08
CA LYS A 145 26.76 -9.92 -5.17
C LYS A 145 27.85 -8.87 -5.24
N TRP A 146 28.98 -9.15 -4.61
CA TRP A 146 30.13 -8.29 -4.68
C TRP A 146 31.43 -9.10 -4.73
N LYS A 147 32.48 -8.46 -5.24
CA LYS A 147 33.86 -8.98 -5.18
C LYS A 147 34.83 -7.83 -4.99
N LEU A 148 35.92 -8.09 -4.28
CA LEU A 148 37.08 -7.19 -4.20
C LEU A 148 38.08 -7.57 -5.31
N GLY A 149 38.41 -6.62 -6.16
CA GLY A 149 39.40 -6.75 -7.22
C GLY A 149 40.60 -5.84 -6.99
N LEU A 150 41.72 -6.17 -7.64
CA LEU A 150 42.89 -5.32 -7.72
C LEU A 150 43.17 -5.08 -9.21
N ALA A 151 43.13 -3.83 -9.65
CA ALA A 151 43.65 -3.50 -10.97
C ALA A 151 45.19 -3.60 -10.92
N MET A 152 45.79 -4.21 -11.94
CA MET A 152 47.25 -4.28 -12.09
C MET A 152 47.67 -3.40 -13.26
N SER A 153 48.75 -2.64 -13.06
CA SER A 153 49.31 -1.76 -14.08
C SER A 153 49.68 -2.51 -15.36
N SER A 154 49.33 -1.95 -16.52
CA SER A 154 49.81 -2.39 -17.82
C SER A 154 50.80 -1.40 -18.43
N SER A 155 51.43 -1.75 -19.55
CA SER A 155 52.38 -0.88 -20.26
C SER A 155 51.81 0.50 -20.66
N SER A 156 50.47 0.63 -20.71
CA SER A 156 49.73 1.87 -20.94
C SER A 156 49.12 2.50 -19.68
N SER A 157 49.23 1.88 -18.50
CA SER A 157 48.65 2.38 -17.23
C SER A 157 49.59 2.17 -16.03
N ARG A 158 50.61 3.02 -15.92
CA ARG A 158 51.68 2.91 -14.90
C ARG A 158 51.23 3.14 -13.44
N SER A 159 49.97 3.48 -13.20
CA SER A 159 49.47 3.91 -11.87
C SER A 159 48.14 3.26 -11.45
N LEU A 160 47.84 2.03 -11.89
CA LEU A 160 46.67 1.29 -11.42
C LEU A 160 47.13 0.11 -10.56
N ASN A 161 47.50 0.40 -9.31
CA ASN A 161 47.62 -0.59 -8.22
C ASN A 161 46.62 -0.21 -7.12
N SER A 162 45.34 -0.09 -7.49
CA SER A 162 44.29 0.29 -6.55
C SER A 162 43.26 -0.83 -6.45
N PRO A 163 42.88 -1.23 -5.22
CA PRO A 163 41.75 -2.12 -5.04
C PRO A 163 40.45 -1.41 -5.43
N PHE A 164 39.50 -2.18 -5.94
CA PHE A 164 38.15 -1.75 -6.26
C PHE A 164 37.15 -2.83 -5.85
N VAL A 165 35.91 -2.42 -5.62
CA VAL A 165 34.80 -3.33 -5.34
C VAL A 165 33.88 -3.34 -6.55
N ALA A 166 33.65 -4.52 -7.13
CA ALA A 166 32.65 -4.70 -8.16
C ALA A 166 31.37 -5.25 -7.53
N VAL A 167 30.25 -4.61 -7.79
CA VAL A 167 28.92 -4.97 -7.28
C VAL A 167 28.03 -5.36 -8.44
N SER A 168 27.20 -6.38 -8.21
CA SER A 168 26.12 -6.79 -9.10
C SER A 168 24.83 -6.90 -8.31
N LEU A 169 23.81 -6.14 -8.72
CA LEU A 169 22.49 -6.08 -8.13
C LEU A 169 21.49 -6.73 -9.08
N LYS A 170 20.52 -7.48 -8.54
CA LYS A 170 19.31 -7.84 -9.28
C LYS A 170 18.11 -7.19 -8.65
N VAL A 171 17.32 -6.50 -9.46
CA VAL A 171 16.10 -5.83 -9.02
C VAL A 171 14.93 -6.43 -9.79
N ALA A 172 13.93 -6.93 -9.06
CA ALA A 172 12.68 -7.42 -9.62
C ALA A 172 11.66 -6.27 -9.66
N SER A 173 11.12 -5.97 -10.83
CA SER A 173 9.96 -5.08 -10.97
C SER A 173 8.72 -5.71 -10.35
N THR A 174 7.70 -4.90 -10.11
CA THR A 174 6.35 -5.35 -9.76
C THR A 174 5.69 -6.20 -10.85
N SER A 175 6.17 -6.13 -12.10
CA SER A 175 5.75 -7.01 -13.20
C SER A 175 6.45 -8.37 -13.20
N GLY A 176 7.43 -8.60 -12.31
CA GLY A 176 8.18 -9.84 -12.22
C GLY A 176 9.39 -9.92 -13.15
N GLU A 177 9.68 -8.86 -13.91
CA GLU A 177 10.91 -8.75 -14.69
C GLU A 177 12.11 -8.52 -13.76
N VAL A 178 13.21 -9.24 -13.98
CA VAL A 178 14.43 -9.09 -13.17
C VAL A 178 15.53 -8.45 -13.99
N ILE A 179 15.92 -7.24 -13.60
CA ILE A 179 16.99 -6.47 -14.24
C ILE A 179 18.25 -6.57 -13.41
N SER A 180 19.40 -6.79 -14.07
CA SER A 180 20.71 -6.86 -13.42
C SER A 180 21.52 -5.58 -13.68
N TYR A 181 22.03 -4.97 -12.62
CA TYR A 181 22.89 -3.78 -12.67
C TYR A 181 24.28 -4.16 -12.14
N SER A 182 25.35 -3.75 -12.84
CA SER A 182 26.72 -4.00 -12.37
C SER A 182 27.57 -2.74 -12.49
N PHE A 183 28.35 -2.47 -11.46
CA PHE A 183 29.21 -1.28 -11.38
C PHE A 183 30.41 -1.53 -10.47
N GLU A 184 31.43 -0.69 -10.64
CA GLU A 184 32.66 -0.72 -9.84
C GLU A 184 32.78 0.56 -9.03
N MET A 185 33.39 0.46 -7.85
CA MET A 185 33.69 1.60 -6.99
C MET A 185 35.04 1.43 -6.30
N THR A 186 35.65 2.54 -5.95
CA THR A 186 36.85 2.54 -5.10
C THR A 186 36.52 2.09 -3.68
N VAL A 187 37.54 1.67 -2.92
CA VAL A 187 37.35 1.27 -1.52
C VAL A 187 36.77 2.40 -0.65
N PRO A 188 37.18 3.68 -0.79
CA PRO A 188 36.53 4.78 -0.07
C PRO A 188 35.05 4.96 -0.42
N GLU A 189 34.68 4.88 -1.70
CA GLU A 189 33.27 4.97 -2.13
C GLU A 189 32.44 3.81 -1.55
N PHE A 190 33.00 2.59 -1.51
CA PHE A 190 32.34 1.46 -0.86
C PHE A 190 32.10 1.67 0.63
N LYS A 191 33.06 2.27 1.34
CA LYS A 191 32.89 2.62 2.76
C LYS A 191 31.77 3.64 2.94
N SER A 192 31.70 4.65 2.09
CA SER A 192 30.61 5.64 2.11
C SER A 192 29.25 4.99 1.82
N PHE A 193 29.19 4.15 0.79
CA PHE A 193 27.99 3.38 0.43
C PHE A 193 27.49 2.51 1.59
N SER A 194 28.40 1.78 2.26
CA SER A 194 28.07 0.96 3.43
C SER A 194 27.55 1.79 4.61
N SER A 195 28.10 3.00 4.83
CA SER A 195 27.60 3.91 5.88
C SER A 195 26.17 4.32 5.59
N HIS A 196 25.88 4.78 4.37
CA HIS A 196 24.53 5.22 4.01
C HIS A 196 23.50 4.11 4.15
N ILE A 197 23.84 2.86 3.80
CA ILE A 197 22.92 1.73 4.00
C ILE A 197 22.64 1.52 5.49
N LYS A 198 23.64 1.63 6.36
CA LYS A 198 23.45 1.49 7.82
C LYS A 198 22.59 2.60 8.40
N ASP A 199 22.77 3.83 7.92
CA ASP A 199 21.95 4.97 8.34
C ASP A 199 20.47 4.73 7.96
N ILE A 200 20.22 4.22 6.75
CA ILE A 200 18.87 3.84 6.29
C ILE A 200 18.27 2.74 7.19
N VAL A 201 19.05 1.71 7.54
CA VAL A 201 18.60 0.65 8.47
C VAL A 201 18.21 1.23 9.83
N SER A 202 19.03 2.13 10.38
CA SER A 202 18.75 2.75 11.68
C SER A 202 17.44 3.54 11.71
N VAL A 203 17.02 4.13 10.59
CA VAL A 203 15.74 4.87 10.49
C VAL A 203 14.56 3.91 10.36
N MET A 204 14.73 2.79 9.65
CA MET A 204 13.67 1.78 9.45
C MET A 204 13.31 1.04 10.75
N ASP A 205 14.28 0.83 11.65
CA ASP A 205 14.04 0.14 12.94
C ASP A 205 13.34 1.03 13.99
N THR A 206 13.19 2.34 13.71
CA THR A 206 12.56 3.31 14.63
C THR A 206 11.05 3.51 14.45
N VAL A 207 10.39 2.70 13.60
CA VAL A 207 8.94 2.74 13.32
C VAL A 207 8.30 1.44 13.77
#